data_AF-A0A842TGG9-F1
#
_entry.id   AF-A0A842TGG9-F1
#
_cell.length_a   1.000
_cell.length_b   1.000
_cell.length_c   1.000
_cell.angle_alpha   90.00
_cell.angle_beta   90.00
_cell.angle_gamma   90.00
#
_symmetry.space_group_name_H-M   'P 1'
#
loop_
_entity.id
_entity.type
_entity.pdbx_description
1 polymer ?
#
loop_
_entity_poly.entity_id
_entity_poly.type
_entity_poly.pdbx_seq_one_letter_code
_entity_poly.pdbx_strand_id
1 'polypeptide(L)'
;MRNENLERSLERLYRRLKSHEFSKINALNSLYDLIEKCSQESLRIDALNLISELRIKNEMVFSLLEKCLISDESSKVRKLAARRLILDYPDKCKKVILWAIENESSPSVLKTIEDLSCGVNGHKLEFLDK
;
A
#
# COMPACT_ATOMS: atom_id res chain seq x y z
N MET A 1 5.33 8.39 -23.58
CA MET A 1 4.10 7.76 -24.11
C MET A 1 3.36 6.83 -23.15
N ARG A 2 3.84 5.62 -22.78
CA ARG A 2 3.04 4.69 -21.93
C ARG A 2 2.74 5.26 -20.53
N ASN A 3 3.72 5.94 -19.94
CA ASN A 3 3.60 6.48 -18.58
C ASN A 3 2.79 7.78 -18.50
N GLU A 4 2.94 8.70 -19.45
CA GLU A 4 2.11 9.92 -19.54
C GLU A 4 0.61 9.58 -19.68
N ASN A 5 0.29 8.45 -20.35
CA ASN A 5 -1.07 7.96 -20.43
C ASN A 5 -1.59 7.44 -19.08
N LEU A 6 -0.73 6.86 -18.24
CA LEU A 6 -1.08 6.39 -16.90
C LEU A 6 -1.22 7.57 -15.91
N GLU A 7 -0.34 8.57 -15.97
CA GLU A 7 -0.46 9.82 -15.19
C GLU A 7 -1.80 10.50 -15.46
N ARG A 8 -2.13 10.73 -16.74
CA ARG A 8 -3.42 11.29 -17.16
C ARG A 8 -4.60 10.41 -16.74
N SER A 9 -4.43 9.10 -16.67
CA SER A 9 -5.47 8.18 -16.20
C SER A 9 -5.71 8.32 -14.71
N LEU A 10 -4.64 8.47 -13.91
CA LEU A 10 -4.73 8.69 -12.47
C LEU A 10 -5.41 10.03 -12.16
N GLU A 11 -5.04 11.10 -12.87
CA GLU A 11 -5.70 12.41 -12.76
C GLU A 11 -7.19 12.35 -13.10
N ARG A 12 -7.55 11.64 -14.20
CA ARG A 12 -8.95 11.45 -14.59
C ARG A 12 -9.72 10.67 -13.53
N LEU A 13 -9.12 9.61 -12.98
CA LEU A 13 -9.74 8.81 -11.93
C LEU A 13 -9.96 9.64 -10.67
N TYR A 14 -9.00 10.48 -10.29
CA TYR A 14 -9.15 11.41 -9.17
C TYR A 14 -10.32 12.37 -9.37
N ARG A 15 -10.45 12.96 -10.56
CA ARG A 15 -11.58 13.84 -10.91
C ARG A 15 -12.92 13.11 -10.84
N ARG A 16 -12.99 11.88 -11.37
CA ARG A 16 -14.21 11.06 -11.39
C ARG A 16 -14.64 10.56 -10.00
N LEU A 17 -13.68 10.35 -9.10
CA LEU A 17 -13.97 10.05 -7.70
C LEU A 17 -14.61 11.25 -6.99
N LYS A 18 -14.12 12.46 -7.25
CA LYS A 18 -14.68 13.70 -6.69
C LYS A 18 -16.08 14.03 -7.22
N SER A 19 -16.41 13.66 -8.46
CA SER A 19 -17.73 13.88 -9.04
C SER A 19 -18.80 12.88 -8.57
N HIS A 20 -18.44 11.87 -7.75
CA HIS A 20 -19.30 10.72 -7.39
C HIS A 20 -19.86 9.90 -8.57
N GLU A 21 -19.40 10.17 -9.79
CA GLU A 21 -19.81 9.44 -11.02
C GLU A 21 -19.18 8.05 -11.11
N PHE A 22 -18.28 7.70 -10.18
CA PHE A 22 -17.51 6.47 -10.22
C PHE A 22 -17.53 5.76 -8.86
N SER A 23 -17.97 4.50 -8.85
CA SER A 23 -18.02 3.72 -7.62
C SER A 23 -16.62 3.50 -7.07
N LYS A 24 -16.49 3.47 -5.73
CA LYS A 24 -15.20 3.22 -5.08
C LYS A 24 -14.61 1.86 -5.47
N ILE A 25 -15.44 0.86 -5.75
CA ILE A 25 -15.00 -0.47 -6.20
C ILE A 25 -14.39 -0.40 -7.61
N ASN A 26 -15.01 0.32 -8.53
CA ASN A 26 -14.45 0.49 -9.88
C ASN A 26 -13.13 1.27 -9.85
N ALA A 27 -13.02 2.26 -8.94
CA ALA A 27 -11.78 2.96 -8.68
C ALA A 27 -10.69 2.05 -8.13
N LEU A 28 -11.02 1.22 -7.13
CA LEU A 28 -10.10 0.24 -6.57
C LEU A 28 -9.55 -0.70 -7.66
N ASN A 29 -10.42 -1.26 -8.51
CA ASN A 29 -9.99 -2.14 -9.60
C ASN A 29 -9.04 -1.43 -10.58
N SER A 30 -9.34 -0.17 -10.93
CA SER A 30 -8.50 0.61 -11.84
C SER A 30 -7.13 0.95 -11.23
N LEU A 31 -7.09 1.23 -9.92
CA LEU A 31 -5.86 1.52 -9.19
C LEU A 31 -5.01 0.26 -9.01
N TYR A 32 -5.64 -0.89 -8.75
CA TYR A 32 -4.97 -2.20 -8.71
C TYR A 32 -4.27 -2.47 -10.04
N ASP A 33 -5.01 -2.35 -11.15
CA ASP A 33 -4.48 -2.57 -12.49
C ASP A 33 -3.31 -1.64 -12.83
N LEU A 34 -3.34 -0.40 -12.34
CA LEU A 34 -2.26 0.55 -12.52
C LEU A 34 -1.01 0.10 -11.75
N ILE A 35 -1.15 -0.29 -10.49
CA ILE A 35 -0.01 -0.74 -9.66
C ILE A 35 0.68 -1.95 -10.30
N GLU A 36 -0.09 -2.90 -10.81
CA GLU A 36 0.43 -4.12 -11.47
C GLU A 36 1.20 -3.86 -12.76
N LYS A 37 0.76 -2.87 -13.55
CA LYS A 37 1.27 -2.65 -14.92
C LYS A 37 2.28 -1.51 -15.00
N CYS A 38 2.42 -0.72 -13.93
CA CYS A 38 3.22 0.49 -13.92
C CYS A 38 4.63 0.23 -13.39
N SER A 39 5.65 0.59 -14.17
CA SER A 39 7.05 0.56 -13.72
C SER A 39 7.50 1.85 -13.01
N GLN A 40 6.66 2.89 -12.95
CA GLN A 40 7.01 4.13 -12.27
C GLN A 40 6.64 4.08 -10.79
N GLU A 41 7.65 4.15 -9.94
CA GLU A 41 7.54 4.22 -8.48
C GLU A 41 6.52 5.28 -8.01
N SER A 42 6.61 6.51 -8.53
CA SER A 42 5.75 7.62 -8.10
C SER A 42 4.27 7.32 -8.32
N LEU A 43 3.91 6.75 -9.47
CA LEU A 43 2.53 6.40 -9.78
C LEU A 43 1.99 5.25 -8.93
N ARG A 44 2.83 4.26 -8.61
CA ARG A 44 2.43 3.18 -7.69
C ARG A 44 2.18 3.75 -6.29
N ILE A 45 3.02 4.67 -5.82
CA ILE A 45 2.83 5.38 -4.55
C ILE A 45 1.52 6.17 -4.55
N ASP A 46 1.27 6.97 -5.59
CA ASP A 46 0.06 7.79 -5.70
C ASP A 46 -1.20 6.91 -5.74
N ALA A 47 -1.16 5.80 -6.47
CA ALA A 47 -2.26 4.86 -6.50
C ALA A 47 -2.55 4.21 -5.14
N LEU A 48 -1.51 3.82 -4.38
CA LEU A 48 -1.68 3.29 -3.02
C LEU A 48 -2.24 4.32 -2.04
N ASN A 49 -1.83 5.59 -2.18
CA ASN A 49 -2.40 6.69 -1.40
C ASN A 49 -3.88 6.90 -1.75
N LEU A 50 -4.24 6.88 -3.03
CA LEU A 50 -5.65 6.97 -3.46
C LEU A 50 -6.49 5.80 -2.94
N ILE A 51 -5.97 4.57 -2.97
CA ILE A 51 -6.64 3.40 -2.37
C ILE A 51 -6.94 3.65 -0.88
N SER A 52 -5.99 4.26 -0.15
CA SER A 52 -6.18 4.62 1.25
C SER A 52 -7.30 5.65 1.44
N GLU A 53 -7.41 6.63 0.54
CA GLU A 53 -8.47 7.65 0.55
C GLU A 53 -9.86 7.08 0.28
N LEU A 54 -9.97 5.97 -0.46
CA LEU A 54 -11.26 5.30 -0.69
C LEU A 54 -11.88 4.75 0.61
N ARG A 55 -11.05 4.52 1.64
CA ARG A 55 -11.42 3.89 2.92
C ARG A 55 -12.10 2.52 2.73
N ILE A 56 -11.68 1.76 1.72
CA ILE A 56 -12.12 0.38 1.52
C ILE A 56 -11.17 -0.51 2.30
N LYS A 57 -11.69 -1.24 3.30
CA LYS A 57 -10.97 -2.29 4.01
C LYS A 57 -11.56 -3.63 3.64
N ASN A 58 -10.94 -4.33 2.69
CA ASN A 58 -11.33 -5.66 2.29
C ASN A 58 -10.10 -6.53 1.99
N GLU A 59 -10.36 -7.80 1.67
CA GLU A 59 -9.34 -8.79 1.31
C GLU A 59 -8.51 -8.38 0.09
N MET A 60 -9.14 -7.77 -0.92
CA MET A 60 -8.44 -7.32 -2.13
C MET A 60 -7.37 -6.25 -1.82
N VAL A 61 -7.70 -5.26 -0.98
CA VAL A 61 -6.75 -4.23 -0.56
C VAL A 61 -5.64 -4.85 0.29
N PHE A 62 -5.97 -5.78 1.19
CA PHE A 62 -4.96 -6.49 1.98
C PHE A 62 -3.97 -7.25 1.08
N SER A 63 -4.46 -8.08 0.15
CA SER A 63 -3.62 -8.87 -0.75
C SER A 63 -2.75 -8.02 -1.66
N LEU A 64 -3.27 -6.87 -2.12
CA LEU A 64 -2.48 -5.91 -2.88
C LEU A 64 -1.31 -5.36 -2.04
N LEU A 65 -1.58 -4.93 -0.80
CA LEU A 65 -0.54 -4.40 0.08
C LEU A 65 0.50 -5.48 0.43
N GLU A 66 0.05 -6.71 0.71
CA GLU A 66 0.93 -7.86 0.95
C GLU A 66 1.85 -8.10 -0.25
N LYS A 67 1.29 -8.14 -1.47
CA LYS A 67 2.07 -8.30 -2.69
C LYS A 67 3.08 -7.16 -2.87
N CYS A 68 2.66 -5.91 -2.67
CA CYS A 68 3.55 -4.75 -2.75
C CYS A 68 4.71 -4.87 -1.76
N LEU A 69 4.45 -5.24 -0.50
CA LEU A 69 5.50 -5.44 0.50
C LEU A 69 6.47 -6.58 0.12
N ILE A 70 5.97 -7.68 -0.42
CA ILE A 70 6.79 -8.86 -0.72
C ILE A 70 7.66 -8.65 -1.97
N SER A 71 7.11 -8.00 -3.00
CA SER A 71 7.64 -8.14 -4.36
C SER A 71 7.85 -6.84 -5.13
N ASP A 72 7.42 -5.68 -4.63
CA ASP A 72 7.67 -4.43 -5.35
C ASP A 72 9.17 -4.10 -5.36
N GLU A 73 9.69 -3.75 -6.53
CA GLU A 73 11.09 -3.36 -6.73
C GLU A 73 11.50 -2.13 -5.89
N SER A 74 10.55 -1.21 -5.65
CA SER A 74 10.80 0.03 -4.93
C SER A 74 10.66 -0.17 -3.42
N SER A 75 11.75 0.12 -2.70
CA SER A 75 11.71 0.21 -1.24
C SER A 75 10.71 1.23 -0.71
N LYS A 76 10.39 2.29 -1.47
CA LYS A 76 9.39 3.29 -1.06
C LYS A 76 7.97 2.73 -1.14
N VAL A 77 7.68 1.94 -2.19
CA VAL A 77 6.40 1.24 -2.31
C VAL A 77 6.27 0.19 -1.21
N ARG A 78 7.31 -0.64 -0.99
CA ARG A 78 7.33 -1.63 0.09
C ARG A 78 7.14 -0.98 1.46
N LYS A 79 7.81 0.14 1.73
CA LYS A 79 7.65 0.93 2.96
C LYS A 79 6.21 1.39 3.17
N LEU A 80 5.58 1.96 2.12
CA LEU A 80 4.19 2.40 2.19
C LEU A 80 3.26 1.21 2.46
N ALA A 81 3.50 0.07 1.80
CA ALA A 81 2.73 -1.14 2.00
C ALA A 81 2.84 -1.68 3.43
N ALA A 82 4.06 -1.80 3.98
CA ALA A 82 4.29 -2.19 5.37
C ALA A 82 3.54 -1.28 6.35
N ARG A 83 3.67 0.04 6.17
CA ARG A 83 2.96 1.03 7.00
C ARG A 83 1.45 0.83 6.96
N ARG A 84 0.87 0.57 5.78
CA ARG A 84 -0.58 0.37 5.64
C ARG A 84 -1.04 -0.95 6.19
N LEU A 85 -0.29 -2.03 6.02
CA LEU A 85 -0.60 -3.31 6.63
C LEU A 85 -0.68 -3.20 8.16
N ILE A 86 0.30 -2.54 8.79
CA ILE A 86 0.35 -2.37 10.24
C ILE A 86 -0.79 -1.49 10.75
N LEU A 87 -1.05 -0.35 10.09
CA LEU A 87 -2.05 0.61 10.56
C LEU A 87 -3.49 0.20 10.23
N ASP A 88 -3.72 -0.38 9.05
CA ASP A 88 -5.07 -0.67 8.56
C ASP A 88 -5.54 -2.09 8.87
N TYR A 89 -4.60 -3.03 9.07
CA TYR A 89 -4.84 -4.47 9.28
C TYR A 89 -3.99 -5.09 10.42
N PRO A 90 -3.92 -4.49 11.62
CA PRO A 90 -3.03 -4.93 12.70
C PRO A 90 -3.26 -6.39 13.12
N ASP A 91 -4.51 -6.85 13.12
CA ASP A 91 -4.88 -8.21 13.53
C ASP A 91 -4.50 -9.29 12.50
N LYS A 92 -4.21 -8.88 11.26
CA LYS A 92 -4.00 -9.79 10.13
C LYS A 92 -2.59 -9.72 9.56
N CYS A 93 -1.89 -8.59 9.72
CA CYS A 93 -0.59 -8.37 9.10
C CYS A 93 0.55 -9.19 9.71
N LYS A 94 0.35 -9.85 10.86
CA LYS A 94 1.39 -10.60 11.59
C LYS A 94 2.29 -11.45 10.69
N LYS A 95 1.69 -12.30 9.84
CA LYS A 95 2.44 -13.23 9.00
C LYS A 95 3.35 -12.50 8.00
N VAL A 96 2.82 -11.51 7.28
CA VAL A 96 3.59 -10.76 6.28
C VAL A 96 4.63 -9.85 6.91
N ILE A 97 4.36 -9.27 8.08
CA ILE A 97 5.34 -8.44 8.79
C ILE A 97 6.50 -9.27 9.32
N LEU A 98 6.25 -10.45 9.88
CA LEU A 98 7.32 -11.37 10.29
C LEU A 98 8.18 -11.80 9.09
N TRP A 99 7.55 -12.14 7.97
CA TRP A 99 8.29 -12.43 6.74
C TRP A 99 9.17 -11.25 6.30
N ALA A 100 8.65 -10.01 6.36
CA ALA A 100 9.40 -8.82 5.99
C ALA A 100 10.60 -8.58 6.92
N ILE A 101 10.48 -8.81 8.23
CA ILE A 101 11.61 -8.69 9.16
C ILE A 101 12.75 -9.65 8.79
N GLU A 102 12.42 -10.85 8.31
CA GLU A 102 13.40 -11.87 7.95
C GLU A 102 14.02 -11.68 6.55
N ASN A 103 13.28 -11.06 5.61
CA ASN A 103 13.62 -11.06 4.19
C ASN A 103 13.84 -9.67 3.57
N GLU A 104 13.41 -8.59 4.23
CA GLU A 104 13.60 -7.23 3.70
C GLU A 104 15.03 -6.74 3.88
N SER A 105 15.60 -6.20 2.81
CA SER A 105 16.98 -5.68 2.80
C SER A 105 17.05 -4.16 2.96
N SER A 106 15.94 -3.43 2.75
CA SER A 106 15.91 -1.97 2.85
C SER A 106 15.85 -1.53 4.32
N PRO A 107 16.86 -0.78 4.80
CA PRO A 107 16.83 -0.23 6.16
C PRO A 107 15.62 0.68 6.41
N SER A 108 15.16 1.38 5.36
CA SER A 108 14.02 2.31 5.47
C SER A 108 12.68 1.61 5.69
N VAL A 109 12.52 0.39 5.15
CA VAL A 109 11.33 -0.43 5.32
C VAL A 109 11.36 -1.06 6.71
N LEU A 110 12.49 -1.67 7.10
CA LEU A 110 12.69 -2.27 8.42
C LEU A 110 12.46 -1.24 9.55
N LYS A 111 13.05 -0.05 9.43
CA LYS A 111 12.83 1.04 10.39
C LYS A 111 11.36 1.42 10.51
N THR A 112 10.60 1.42 9.40
CA THR A 112 9.17 1.73 9.44
C THR A 112 8.39 0.65 10.18
N ILE A 113 8.77 -0.62 10.01
CA ILE A 113 8.19 -1.73 10.78
C ILE A 113 8.50 -1.53 12.26
N GLU A 114 9.77 -1.33 12.62
CA GLU A 114 10.21 -1.11 14.00
C GLU A 114 9.47 0.07 14.67
N ASP A 115 9.48 1.25 14.04
CA ASP A 115 8.85 2.47 14.55
C ASP A 115 7.35 2.25 14.85
N LEU A 116 6.65 1.52 13.98
CA LEU A 116 5.21 1.26 14.16
C LEU A 116 4.93 0.11 15.13
N SER A 117 5.87 -0.83 15.27
CA SER A 117 5.77 -1.96 16.21
C SER A 117 5.92 -1.50 17.65
N CYS A 118 6.80 -0.53 17.88
CA CYS A 118 7.08 0.08 19.19
C CYS A 118 5.98 1.05 19.68
N GLY A 119 4.84 1.15 18.97
CA GLY A 119 3.66 1.84 19.49
C GLY A 119 3.66 3.35 19.33
N VAL A 120 4.28 3.91 18.28
CA VAL A 120 4.05 5.31 17.93
C VAL A 120 2.60 5.45 17.42
N ASN A 121 1.70 5.91 18.31
CA ASN A 121 0.24 6.03 18.17
C ASN A 121 -0.59 4.74 18.41
N GLY A 122 -0.29 3.98 19.45
CA GLY A 122 -1.28 3.07 20.06
C GLY A 122 -1.51 1.71 19.39
N HIS A 123 -0.75 1.39 18.32
CA HIS A 123 -0.78 0.07 17.68
C HIS A 123 0.46 -0.74 18.07
N LYS A 124 0.61 -1.04 19.37
CA LYS A 124 1.67 -1.93 19.81
C LYS A 124 1.44 -3.31 19.19
N LEU A 125 2.36 -3.77 18.36
CA LEU A 125 2.27 -5.11 17.76
C LEU A 125 2.79 -6.11 18.78
N GLU A 126 1.90 -6.60 19.65
CA GLU A 126 2.22 -7.52 20.76
C GLU A 126 2.99 -8.77 20.31
N PHE A 127 2.85 -9.16 19.04
CA PHE A 127 3.58 -10.30 18.48
C PHE A 127 5.07 -10.04 18.19
N LEU A 128 5.57 -8.83 18.42
CA LEU A 128 6.97 -8.44 18.24
C LEU A 128 7.72 -8.26 19.56
N ASP A 129 7.03 -8.26 20.71
CA ASP A 129 7.65 -8.32 22.03
C ASP A 129 8.06 -9.77 22.31
N LYS A 130 9.34 -10.11 22.14
CA LYS A 130 9.95 -11.34 22.67
C LYS A 130 11.07 -10.98 23.63
#